data_AF-A0A9E4BEK9-F1
#
_entry.id   AF-A0A9E4BEK9-F1
#
_cell.length_a   1.000
_cell.length_b   1.000
_cell.length_c   1.000
_cell.angle_alpha   90.00
_cell.angle_beta   90.00
_cell.angle_gamma   90.00
#
_symmetry.space_group_name_H-M   'P 1'
#
loop_
_entity.id
_entity.type
_entity.pdbx_description
1 polymer ?
#
loop_
_entity_poly.entity_id
_entity_poly.type
_entity_poly.pdbx_seq_one_letter_code
_entity_poly.pdbx_strand_id
1 'polypeptide(L)' 'MDKVLQFERRTKPVDPGGPGPGDDGDGGPARPKVERPDTRDLMRRMRRVDPNQARRYRQRTGE' A
#
# COMPACT_ATOMS: atom_id res chain seq x y z
N MET A 1 -16.78 -35.91 24.93
CA MET A 1 -15.80 -35.79 23.83
C MET A 1 -16.26 -34.74 22.86
N ASP A 2 -15.32 -33.88 22.50
CA ASP A 2 -15.43 -32.57 21.87
C ASP A 2 -15.88 -32.59 20.40
N LYS A 3 -16.41 -31.46 19.94
CA LYS A 3 -16.14 -30.99 18.58
C LYS A 3 -16.20 -29.47 18.55
N VAL A 4 -15.10 -28.86 18.97
CA VAL A 4 -14.79 -27.46 18.67
C VAL A 4 -14.60 -27.39 17.15
N LEU A 5 -15.50 -26.72 16.43
CA LEU A 5 -15.29 -26.42 15.01
C LEU A 5 -14.06 -25.52 14.91
N GLN A 6 -12.94 -26.10 14.50
CA GLN A 6 -11.72 -25.36 14.21
C GLN A 6 -11.96 -24.52 12.96
N PHE A 7 -12.32 -23.25 13.16
CA PHE A 7 -12.26 -22.23 12.11
C PHE A 7 -10.79 -21.83 11.89
N GLU A 8 -10.01 -22.72 11.26
CA GLU A 8 -8.71 -22.32 10.76
C GLU A 8 -8.90 -21.28 9.64
N ARG A 9 -8.27 -20.12 9.80
CA ARG A 9 -8.20 -19.12 8.73
C ARG A 9 -7.35 -19.67 7.58
N ARG A 10 -7.99 -20.22 6.56
CA ARG A 10 -7.33 -20.61 5.30
C ARG A 10 -7.12 -19.36 4.43
N THR A 11 -5.87 -19.11 4.03
CA THR A 11 -5.55 -18.09 3.03
C THR A 11 -5.98 -18.61 1.65
N LYS A 12 -6.81 -17.84 0.94
CA LYS A 12 -7.10 -18.14 -0.46
C LYS A 12 -5.83 -17.91 -1.28
N PRO A 13 -5.50 -18.78 -2.26
CA PRO A 13 -4.39 -18.52 -3.16
C PRO A 13 -4.62 -17.17 -3.87
N VAL A 14 -3.62 -16.30 -3.82
CA VAL A 14 -3.64 -15.03 -4.55
C VAL A 14 -3.35 -15.37 -6.00
N ASP A 15 -4.33 -15.14 -6.87
CA ASP A 15 -4.12 -15.27 -8.32
C ASP A 15 -3.08 -14.22 -8.76
N PRO A 16 -1.99 -14.61 -9.43
CA PRO A 16 -0.95 -13.67 -9.86
C PRO A 16 -1.44 -12.66 -10.91
N GLY A 17 -2.61 -12.87 -11.52
CA GLY A 17 -3.31 -11.93 -12.40
C GLY A 17 -4.50 -11.24 -11.74
N GLY A 18 -4.71 -11.42 -10.44
CA GLY A 18 -5.75 -10.72 -9.69
C GLY A 18 -5.51 -9.21 -9.67
N PRO A 19 -6.57 -8.39 -9.53
CA PRO A 19 -6.49 -6.94 -9.51
C PRO A 19 -5.36 -6.46 -8.57
N GLY A 20 -4.29 -5.94 -9.16
CA GLY A 20 -3.18 -5.36 -8.40
C GLY A 20 -3.65 -4.18 -7.55
N PRO A 21 -2.85 -3.69 -6.58
CA PRO A 21 -3.18 -2.48 -5.82
C PRO A 21 -3.22 -1.25 -6.77
N GLY A 22 -4.36 -1.03 -7.42
CA GLY A 22 -4.49 -0.10 -8.55
C GLY A 22 -5.45 -0.54 -9.65
N ASP A 23 -5.90 -1.79 -9.63
CA ASP A 23 -6.86 -2.28 -10.61
C ASP A 23 -8.24 -1.70 -10.29
N ASP A 24 -8.68 -0.74 -11.11
CA ASP A 24 -10.03 -0.20 -11.15
C ASP A 24 -11.01 -1.23 -11.77
N GLY A 25 -10.85 -2.50 -11.40
CA GLY A 25 -11.62 -3.63 -11.87
C GLY A 25 -13.07 -3.58 -11.41
N ASP A 26 -13.93 -3.34 -12.39
CA ASP A 26 -15.38 -3.58 -12.49
C ASP A 26 -16.28 -3.20 -11.29
N GLY A 27 -16.81 -1.97 -11.35
CA GLY A 27 -18.10 -1.60 -10.72
C GLY A 27 -18.07 -0.47 -9.69
N GLY A 28 -16.90 -0.04 -9.21
CA GLY A 28 -16.74 1.04 -8.24
C GLY A 28 -16.26 2.36 -8.84
N PRO A 29 -16.49 3.51 -8.17
CA PRO A 29 -15.90 4.78 -8.59
C PRO A 29 -14.37 4.68 -8.60
N ALA A 30 -13.78 4.98 -9.75
CA ALA A 30 -12.33 5.00 -9.93
C ALA A 30 -11.68 6.03 -9.02
N ARG A 31 -10.38 5.83 -8.75
CA ARG A 31 -9.58 6.79 -7.99
C ARG A 31 -9.61 8.16 -8.68
N PRO A 32 -9.73 9.28 -7.92
CA PRO A 32 -9.73 10.59 -8.53
C PRO A 32 -8.38 10.87 -9.21
N LYS A 33 -8.44 11.44 -10.42
CA LYS A 33 -7.26 11.86 -11.20
C LYS A 33 -6.71 13.17 -10.63
N VAL A 34 -6.08 13.09 -9.46
CA VAL A 34 -5.40 14.22 -8.82
C VAL A 34 -3.90 14.17 -9.10
N GLU A 35 -3.29 15.33 -9.32
CA GLU A 35 -1.84 15.45 -9.42
C GLU A 35 -1.19 15.22 -8.05
N ARG A 36 -0.08 14.49 -8.03
CA ARG A 36 0.69 14.26 -6.80
C ARG A 36 1.52 15.51 -6.49
N PRO A 37 1.54 15.98 -5.23
CA PRO A 37 2.35 17.14 -4.84
C PRO A 37 3.84 16.85 -5.00
N ASP A 38 4.64 17.88 -5.32
CA ASP A 38 6.11 17.77 -5.34
C ASP A 38 6.67 17.66 -3.92
N THR A 39 7.55 16.70 -3.70
CA THR A 39 8.11 16.35 -2.40
C THR A 39 9.61 16.54 -2.31
N ARG A 40 10.28 17.08 -3.33
CA ARG A 40 11.72 17.33 -3.32
C ARG A 40 12.16 18.15 -2.10
N ASP A 41 11.40 19.21 -1.78
CA ASP A 41 11.68 20.07 -0.63
C ASP A 41 11.35 19.42 0.72
N LEU A 42 10.31 18.58 0.77
CA LEU A 42 10.02 17.75 1.94
C LEU A 42 11.17 16.79 2.22
N MET A 43 11.63 16.07 1.19
CA MET A 43 12.74 15.13 1.27
C MET A 43 14.06 15.80 1.65
N ARG A 44 14.31 17.03 1.17
CA ARG A 44 15.48 17.82 1.55
C ARG A 44 15.44 18.19 3.03
N ARG A 45 14.28 18.64 3.54
CA ARG A 45 14.09 18.95 4.97
C ARG A 45 14.18 17.72 5.85
N MET A 46 13.53 16.62 5.46
CA MET A 46 13.60 15.35 6.18
C MET A 46 15.05 14.86 6.27
N ARG A 47 15.83 14.87 5.17
CA ARG A 47 17.25 14.48 5.23
C ARG A 47 18.07 15.31 6.21
N ARG A 48 17.72 16.59 6.40
CA ARG A 48 18.40 17.47 7.36
C ARG A 48 18.00 17.18 8.81
N VAL A 49 16.73 16.82 9.05
CA VAL A 49 16.19 16.58 10.40
C VAL A 49 16.38 15.11 10.83
N ASP A 50 15.93 14.17 10.00
CA ASP A 50 16.07 12.72 10.19
C ASP A 50 16.24 11.99 8.83
N PRO A 51 17.48 11.59 8.48
CA PRO A 51 17.76 10.82 7.27
C PRO A 51 17.00 9.48 7.17
N ASN A 52 16.70 8.83 8.30
CA ASN A 52 15.98 7.56 8.32
C ASN A 52 14.51 7.75 7.97
N GLN A 53 13.90 8.85 8.41
CA GLN A 53 12.53 9.22 8.04
C GLN A 53 12.42 9.44 6.52
N ALA A 54 13.38 10.17 5.91
CA ALA A 54 13.41 10.35 4.46
C ALA A 54 13.52 9.02 3.70
N ARG A 55 14.32 8.07 4.21
CA ARG A 55 14.46 6.73 3.61
C ARG A 55 13.18 5.91 3.71
N ARG A 56 12.54 5.90 4.88
CA ARG A 56 11.26 5.20 5.11
C ARG A 56 10.14 5.79 4.25
N TYR A 57 10.11 7.11 4.08
CA TYR A 57 9.12 7.78 3.26
C TYR A 57 9.24 7.38 1.78
N ARG A 58 10.46 7.37 1.20
CA ARG A 58 10.72 6.85 -0.16
C ARG A 58 10.19 5.43 -0.35
N GLN A 59 10.57 4.52 0.54
CA GLN A 59 10.13 3.12 0.47
C GLN A 59 8.61 2.98 0.55
N ARG A 60 7.93 3.81 1.34
CA ARG A 60 6.47 3.73 1.54
C ARG A 60 5.70 4.33 0.37
N THR A 61 6.17 5.45 -0.16
CA THR A 61 5.41 6.28 -1.12
C THR A 61 5.81 6.06 -2.57
N GLY A 62 6.98 5.45 -2.81
CA GLY A 62 7.54 5.24 -4.14
C GLY A 62 8.23 6.49 -4.71
N GLU A 63 8.53 7.47 -3.86
CA GLU A 63 9.33 8.65 -4.20
C GLU A 63 10.84 8.45 -4.13
#